data_AF-A0AAD3TW02-F1
#
_entry.id   AF-A0AAD3TW02-F1
#
_cell.length_a   1.000
_cell.length_b   1.000
_cell.length_c   1.000
_cell.angle_alpha   90.00
_cell.angle_beta   90.00
_cell.angle_gamma   90.00
#
_symmetry.space_group_name_H-M   'P 1'
#
loop_
_entity.id
_entity.type
_entity.pdbx_description
1 polymer ?
#
loop_
_entity_poly.entity_id
_entity_poly.type
_entity_poly.pdbx_seq_one_letter_code
_entity_poly.pdbx_strand_id
1 'polypeptide(L)'
;MLAATILLFAAAVRAIQITAPANGTVWKSGEAQTISWSSVNTDPSEFTIAVQIQEPFSTQEIVKVETSAGSYSWTPSASLVGTDYRINFLNPKDNGILAQSGYFAIEQGSTVVSSAVPNASANGAGALVPSLALVAGSLAALLA
;
A
#
# COMPACT_ATOMS: atom_id res chain seq x y z
N MET A 1 -26.69 -6.64 54.74
CA MET A 1 -26.53 -6.52 53.28
C MET A 1 -25.15 -5.95 53.03
N LEU A 2 -24.18 -6.77 52.64
CA LEU A 2 -22.81 -6.31 52.36
C LEU A 2 -22.82 -5.68 50.97
N ALA A 3 -22.59 -4.37 50.85
CA ALA A 3 -22.42 -3.72 49.56
C ALA A 3 -21.04 -4.08 49.01
N ALA A 4 -21.00 -4.89 47.95
CA ALA A 4 -19.80 -5.10 47.17
C ALA A 4 -19.59 -3.88 46.26
N THR A 5 -18.66 -3.01 46.63
CA THR A 5 -18.15 -1.96 45.75
C THR A 5 -17.31 -2.61 44.66
N ILE A 6 -17.91 -2.86 43.50
CA ILE A 6 -17.16 -3.18 42.29
C ILE A 6 -16.44 -1.89 41.88
N LEU A 7 -15.12 -1.88 42.05
CA LEU A 7 -14.26 -0.89 41.43
C LEU A 7 -14.31 -1.17 39.92
N LEU A 8 -15.12 -0.40 39.18
CA LEU A 8 -15.01 -0.42 37.72
C LEU A 8 -13.66 0.20 37.36
N PHE A 9 -12.67 -0.64 37.10
CA PHE A 9 -11.52 -0.23 36.30
C PHE A 9 -12.05 0.06 34.90
N ALA A 10 -12.31 1.34 34.61
CA ALA A 10 -12.53 1.80 33.24
C ALA A 10 -11.20 1.73 32.49
N ALA A 11 -10.74 0.52 32.15
CA ALA A 11 -9.66 0.34 31.21
C ALA A 11 -10.18 0.80 29.83
N ALA A 12 -9.57 1.83 29.26
CA ALA A 12 -9.84 2.19 27.86
C ALA A 12 -9.34 1.05 26.97
N VAL A 13 -10.26 0.19 26.51
CA VAL A 13 -9.94 -0.87 25.56
C VAL A 13 -9.58 -0.23 24.23
N ARG A 14 -8.35 -0.41 23.76
CA ARG A 14 -7.97 -0.04 22.38
C ARG A 14 -8.14 -1.28 21.52
N ALA A 15 -8.77 -1.14 20.36
CA ALA A 15 -9.10 -2.26 19.49
C ALA A 15 -8.94 -1.92 18.00
N ILE A 16 -8.09 -0.97 17.67
CA ILE A 16 -7.74 -0.72 16.28
C ILE A 16 -7.10 -1.97 15.66
N GLN A 17 -7.66 -2.44 14.55
CA GLN A 17 -7.24 -3.67 13.89
C GLN A 17 -7.13 -3.45 12.39
N ILE A 18 -6.04 -3.93 11.80
CA ILE A 18 -5.86 -3.94 10.35
C ILE A 18 -6.62 -5.13 9.78
N THR A 19 -7.58 -4.86 8.89
CA THR A 19 -8.40 -5.86 8.21
C THR A 19 -7.86 -6.22 6.83
N ALA A 20 -7.11 -5.30 6.20
CA ALA A 20 -6.33 -5.56 5.00
C ALA A 20 -4.99 -4.79 5.03
N PRO A 21 -3.86 -5.41 4.62
CA PRO A 21 -3.76 -6.74 4.02
C PRO A 21 -3.93 -7.88 5.02
N ALA A 22 -4.55 -8.98 4.57
CA ALA A 22 -4.59 -10.24 5.31
C ALA A 22 -3.25 -10.98 5.14
N ASN A 23 -2.99 -11.96 6.01
CA ASN A 23 -1.79 -12.77 5.87
C ASN A 23 -1.79 -13.54 4.54
N GLY A 24 -0.65 -13.54 3.84
CA GLY A 24 -0.49 -14.17 2.54
C GLY A 24 -1.02 -13.37 1.35
N THR A 25 -1.51 -12.15 1.58
CA THR A 25 -1.93 -11.26 0.48
C THR A 25 -0.73 -10.96 -0.44
N VAL A 26 -0.99 -10.87 -1.74
CA VAL A 26 -0.01 -10.46 -2.75
C VAL A 26 -0.49 -9.17 -3.39
N TRP A 27 0.30 -8.11 -3.24
CA TRP A 27 0.08 -6.80 -3.83
C TRP A 27 0.90 -6.60 -5.09
N LYS A 28 0.45 -5.69 -5.95
CA LYS A 28 1.17 -5.29 -7.17
C LYS A 28 1.76 -3.90 -6.99
N SER A 29 3.07 -3.78 -7.18
CA SER A 29 3.76 -2.50 -7.17
C SER A 29 3.30 -1.61 -8.32
N GLY A 30 3.18 -0.31 -8.12
CA GLY A 30 2.72 0.63 -9.14
C GLY A 30 1.21 0.65 -9.34
N GLU A 31 0.48 -0.24 -8.66
CA GLU A 31 -0.98 -0.28 -8.62
C GLU A 31 -1.47 0.17 -7.24
N ALA A 32 -2.65 0.80 -7.19
CA ALA A 32 -3.26 1.20 -5.93
C ALA A 32 -3.73 -0.03 -5.14
N GLN A 33 -3.26 -0.16 -3.92
CA GLN A 33 -3.59 -1.22 -2.97
C GLN A 33 -4.28 -0.64 -1.75
N THR A 34 -5.28 -1.34 -1.22
CA THR A 34 -6.08 -0.84 -0.09
C THR A 34 -5.55 -1.38 1.23
N ILE A 35 -5.28 -0.46 2.16
CA ILE A 35 -5.08 -0.71 3.58
C ILE A 35 -6.41 -0.38 4.26
N SER A 36 -6.99 -1.31 5.01
CA SER A 36 -8.27 -1.10 5.71
C SER A 36 -8.20 -1.52 7.16
N TRP A 37 -9.04 -0.91 7.99
CA TRP A 37 -9.06 -1.15 9.42
C TRP A 37 -10.44 -0.99 10.03
N SER A 38 -10.59 -1.56 11.22
CA SER A 38 -11.70 -1.30 12.14
C SER A 38 -11.16 -0.64 13.41
N SER A 39 -11.97 0.21 14.03
CA SER A 39 -11.64 0.92 15.27
C SER A 39 -12.86 1.00 16.19
N VAL A 40 -12.60 1.33 17.45
CA VAL A 40 -13.61 1.65 18.47
C VAL A 40 -13.39 3.07 18.98
N ASN A 41 -14.40 3.64 19.64
CA ASN A 41 -14.39 5.05 20.07
C ASN A 41 -13.29 5.40 21.09
N THR A 42 -12.64 4.39 21.67
CA THR A 42 -11.52 4.52 22.63
C THR A 42 -10.15 4.47 21.98
N ASP A 43 -10.08 4.25 20.66
CA ASP A 43 -8.83 4.33 19.89
C ASP A 43 -8.40 5.79 19.66
N PRO A 44 -7.11 6.04 19.34
CA PRO A 44 -6.64 7.36 18.94
C PRO A 44 -7.44 7.91 17.76
N SER A 45 -7.62 9.24 17.69
CA SER A 45 -8.29 9.89 16.56
C SER A 45 -7.48 9.80 15.25
N GLU A 46 -6.16 9.69 15.37
CA GLU A 46 -5.21 9.65 14.26
C GLU A 46 -4.07 8.66 14.55
N PHE A 47 -3.49 8.10 13.50
CA PHE A 47 -2.30 7.25 13.57
C PHE A 47 -1.46 7.34 12.30
N THR A 48 -0.22 6.86 12.39
CA THR A 48 0.70 6.77 11.26
C THR A 48 0.69 5.36 10.67
N ILE A 49 0.49 5.24 9.36
CA ILE A 49 0.67 4.01 8.60
C ILE A 49 2.13 3.92 8.19
N ALA A 50 2.77 2.79 8.51
CA ALA A 50 4.13 2.48 8.08
C ALA A 50 4.21 1.06 7.52
N VAL A 51 5.10 0.85 6.55
CA VAL A 51 5.48 -0.48 6.07
C VAL A 51 6.78 -0.91 6.73
N GLN A 52 6.76 -2.08 7.34
CA GLN A 52 7.93 -2.78 7.85
C GLN A 52 8.43 -3.76 6.79
N ILE A 53 9.73 -3.73 6.54
CA ILE A 53 10.48 -4.56 5.60
C ILE A 53 11.36 -5.48 6.44
N GLN A 54 11.24 -6.82 6.30
CA GLN A 54 12.02 -7.75 7.14
C GLN A 54 13.51 -7.80 6.82
N GLU A 55 13.89 -7.63 5.55
CA GLU A 55 15.28 -7.68 5.10
C GLU A 55 15.52 -6.45 4.21
N PRO A 56 16.31 -5.44 4.64
CA PRO A 56 17.29 -5.43 5.73
C PRO A 56 16.78 -4.97 7.13
N PHE A 57 15.53 -5.26 7.49
CA PHE A 57 14.86 -4.77 8.71
C PHE A 57 14.78 -3.25 8.77
N SER A 58 13.79 -2.68 8.08
CA SER A 58 13.53 -1.25 8.09
C SER A 58 12.04 -0.96 8.23
N THR A 59 11.70 0.23 8.69
CA THR A 59 10.32 0.71 8.73
C THR A 59 10.26 2.04 8.00
N GLN A 60 9.37 2.14 7.02
CA GLN A 60 9.15 3.34 6.23
C GLN A 60 7.74 3.87 6.52
N GLU A 61 7.66 5.14 6.93
CA GLU A 61 6.39 5.84 7.05
C GLU A 61 5.74 6.04 5.67
N ILE A 62 4.45 5.75 5.57
CA ILE A 62 3.65 5.97 4.37
C ILE A 62 2.87 7.28 4.50
N VAL A 63 2.07 7.41 5.56
CA VAL A 63 1.14 8.54 5.73
C VAL A 63 0.62 8.60 7.17
N LYS A 64 0.17 9.78 7.59
CA LYS A 64 -0.65 9.96 8.80
C LYS A 64 -2.12 10.14 8.40
N VAL A 65 -3.02 9.39 9.05
CA VAL A 65 -4.46 9.36 8.71
C VAL A 65 -5.35 9.51 9.93
N GLU A 66 -6.57 9.97 9.70
CA GLU A 66 -7.65 9.94 10.68
C GLU A 66 -8.20 8.51 10.81
N THR A 67 -8.39 8.06 12.04
CA THR A 67 -8.93 6.73 12.36
C THR A 67 -10.32 6.51 11.80
N SER A 68 -11.11 7.58 11.66
CA SER A 68 -12.46 7.55 11.09
C SER A 68 -12.49 7.24 9.58
N ALA A 69 -11.37 7.34 8.86
CA ALA A 69 -11.34 7.06 7.42
C ALA A 69 -11.59 5.58 7.08
N GLY A 70 -11.24 4.65 8.00
CA GLY A 70 -11.44 3.20 7.84
C GLY A 70 -10.61 2.53 6.74
N SER A 71 -10.03 3.30 5.82
CA SER A 71 -9.17 2.81 4.75
C SER A 71 -8.25 3.89 4.18
N TYR A 72 -7.16 3.45 3.54
CA TYR A 72 -6.21 4.26 2.82
C TYR A 72 -5.74 3.54 1.56
N SER A 73 -5.64 4.26 0.45
CA SER A 73 -5.12 3.74 -0.81
C SER A 73 -3.64 4.06 -0.95
N TRP A 74 -2.80 3.02 -1.00
CA TRP A 74 -1.35 3.12 -1.11
C TRP A 74 -0.87 2.48 -2.41
N THR A 75 0.01 3.15 -3.14
CA THR A 75 0.66 2.60 -4.33
C THR A 75 2.11 2.26 -3.99
N PRO A 76 2.48 0.98 -3.78
CA PRO A 76 3.85 0.60 -3.47
C PRO A 76 4.76 0.88 -4.66
N SER A 77 5.97 1.40 -4.43
CA SER A 77 6.94 1.60 -5.51
C SER A 77 7.49 0.27 -6.02
N ALA A 78 7.98 0.23 -7.26
CA ALA A 78 8.62 -0.95 -7.84
C ALA A 78 9.90 -1.39 -7.10
N SER A 79 10.49 -0.52 -6.27
CA SER A 79 11.64 -0.82 -5.42
C SER A 79 11.28 -1.63 -4.17
N LEU A 80 9.99 -1.77 -3.86
CA LEU A 80 9.47 -2.50 -2.70
C LEU A 80 8.97 -3.91 -3.07
N VAL A 81 9.48 -4.50 -4.15
CA VAL A 81 9.14 -5.88 -4.52
C VAL A 81 9.86 -6.86 -3.57
N GLY A 82 9.12 -7.81 -3.00
CA GLY A 82 9.61 -8.75 -1.98
C GLY A 82 8.48 -9.52 -1.28
N THR A 83 8.81 -10.40 -0.34
CA THR A 83 7.86 -11.37 0.24
C THR A 83 7.47 -11.12 1.70
N ASP A 84 8.22 -10.26 2.41
CA ASP A 84 8.17 -10.19 3.88
C ASP A 84 7.89 -8.76 4.38
N TYR A 85 6.71 -8.25 4.02
CA TYR A 85 6.22 -6.94 4.45
C TYR A 85 5.11 -7.05 5.50
N ARG A 86 5.02 -6.04 6.36
CA ARG A 86 3.87 -5.82 7.26
C ARG A 86 3.52 -4.35 7.32
N ILE A 87 2.23 -4.06 7.32
CA ILE A 87 1.71 -2.74 7.70
C ILE A 87 1.63 -2.66 9.22
N ASN A 88 2.19 -1.59 9.76
CA ASN A 88 2.12 -1.19 11.16
C ASN A 88 1.34 0.12 11.26
N PHE A 89 0.46 0.20 12.25
CA PHE A 89 -0.11 1.47 12.70
C PHE A 89 0.66 1.92 13.92
N LEU A 90 1.19 3.14 13.88
CA LEU A 90 2.04 3.72 14.91
C LEU A 90 1.34 4.92 15.54
N ASN A 91 1.51 5.07 16.85
CA ASN A 91 1.10 6.27 17.55
C ASN A 91 2.00 7.44 17.10
N PRO A 92 1.43 8.56 16.60
CA PRO A 92 2.22 9.68 16.09
C PRO A 92 3.10 10.38 17.14
N LYS A 93 2.88 10.12 18.44
CA LYS A 93 3.59 10.79 19.53
C LYS A 93 4.86 10.09 19.96
N ASP A 94 4.88 8.77 19.95
CA ASP A 94 5.93 7.93 20.53
C ASP A 94 6.32 6.74 19.65
N ASN A 95 5.77 6.66 18.43
CA ASN A 95 5.95 5.55 17.49
C ASN A 95 5.58 4.18 18.07
N GLY A 96 4.78 4.14 19.14
CA GLY A 96 4.28 2.88 19.71
C GLY A 96 3.38 2.15 18.72
N ILE A 97 3.56 0.84 18.57
CA ILE A 97 2.75 0.03 17.67
C ILE A 97 1.33 -0.10 18.24
N LEU A 98 0.35 0.35 17.48
CA LEU A 98 -1.08 0.26 17.78
C LEU A 98 -1.72 -0.99 17.17
N ALA A 99 -1.33 -1.34 15.95
CA ALA A 99 -1.79 -2.53 15.25
C ALA A 99 -0.73 -3.01 14.25
N GLN A 100 -0.78 -4.30 13.92
CA GLN A 100 0.03 -4.90 12.87
C GLN A 100 -0.80 -5.85 12.02
N SER A 101 -0.59 -5.80 10.71
CA SER A 101 -1.19 -6.74 9.76
C SER A 101 -0.48 -8.11 9.80
N GLY A 102 -1.02 -9.07 9.04
CA GLY A 102 -0.29 -10.27 8.67
C GLY A 102 0.81 -9.97 7.66
N TYR A 103 1.74 -10.91 7.46
CA TYR A 103 2.75 -10.80 6.40
C TYR A 103 2.10 -10.84 5.03
N PHE A 104 2.59 -10.00 4.11
CA PHE A 104 2.16 -9.95 2.72
C PHE A 104 3.36 -9.74 1.79
N ALA A 105 3.18 -10.08 0.52
CA ALA A 105 4.17 -9.92 -0.53
C ALA A 105 3.79 -8.77 -1.47
N ILE A 106 4.78 -8.16 -2.09
CA ILE A 106 4.62 -7.19 -3.17
C ILE A 106 5.36 -7.75 -4.38
N GLU A 107 4.62 -7.98 -5.46
CA GLU A 107 5.16 -8.41 -6.74
C GLU A 107 5.16 -7.23 -7.73
N GLN A 108 5.94 -7.37 -8.79
CA GLN A 108 5.95 -6.38 -9.87
C GLN A 108 4.55 -6.27 -10.49
N GLY A 109 3.99 -5.06 -10.47
CA GLY A 109 2.76 -4.75 -11.19
C GLY A 109 3.01 -4.66 -12.69
N SER A 110 1.96 -4.91 -13.47
CA SER A 110 2.05 -4.85 -14.93
C SER A 110 1.55 -3.50 -15.40
N THR A 111 2.46 -2.59 -15.74
CA THR A 111 2.10 -1.40 -16.49
C THR A 111 1.83 -1.79 -17.94
N VAL A 112 0.61 -2.27 -18.23
CA VAL A 112 0.11 -2.23 -19.60
C VAL A 112 -0.04 -0.77 -19.98
N VAL A 113 1.01 -0.20 -20.57
CA VAL A 113 0.90 1.03 -21.34
C VAL A 113 -0.01 0.66 -22.50
N SER A 114 -1.31 0.92 -22.34
CA SER A 114 -2.24 0.97 -23.45
C SER A 114 -1.71 2.07 -24.37
N SER A 115 -0.90 1.69 -25.36
CA SER A 115 -0.70 2.52 -26.53
C SER A 115 -2.06 2.61 -27.19
N ALA A 116 -2.83 3.63 -26.80
CA ALA A 116 -3.99 4.05 -27.56
C ALA A 116 -3.46 4.47 -28.93
N VAL A 117 -3.44 3.52 -29.88
CA VAL A 117 -3.45 3.86 -31.29
C VAL A 117 -4.70 4.70 -31.48
N PRO A 118 -4.61 5.99 -31.87
CA PRO A 118 -5.80 6.72 -32.24
C PRO A 118 -6.42 5.98 -33.43
N ASN A 119 -7.57 5.36 -33.19
CA ASN A 119 -8.39 4.72 -34.21
C ASN A 119 -8.89 5.83 -35.14
N ALA A 120 -8.13 6.15 -36.18
CA ALA A 120 -8.58 6.99 -37.28
C ALA A 120 -9.67 6.21 -38.02
N SER A 121 -10.93 6.59 -37.74
CA SER A 121 -12.09 6.12 -38.51
C SER A 121 -11.86 6.46 -39.98
N ALA A 122 -11.75 5.42 -40.81
CA ALA A 122 -11.53 5.54 -42.24
C ALA A 122 -12.69 6.28 -42.92
N ASN A 123 -12.40 7.40 -43.56
CA ASN A 123 -13.12 7.89 -44.73
C ASN A 123 -12.23 8.86 -45.51
N GLY A 124 -11.87 8.50 -46.74
CA GLY A 124 -11.26 9.41 -47.72
C GLY A 124 -9.81 9.10 -48.10
N ALA A 125 -9.67 8.26 -49.11
CA ALA A 125 -8.60 8.18 -50.12
C ALA A 125 -7.27 8.93 -49.89
N GLY A 126 -6.17 8.15 -49.90
CA GLY A 126 -4.94 8.50 -50.62
C GLY A 126 -3.75 8.98 -49.78
N ALA A 127 -2.80 8.09 -49.52
CA ALA A 127 -1.35 8.33 -49.68
C ALA A 127 -0.56 7.07 -49.29
N LEU A 128 0.26 6.59 -50.22
CA LEU A 128 1.27 5.56 -50.00
C LEU A 128 2.49 6.18 -49.32
N VAL A 129 2.88 5.68 -48.15
CA VAL A 129 4.30 5.61 -47.76
C VAL A 129 4.53 4.33 -46.95
N PRO A 130 5.48 3.46 -47.33
CA PRO A 130 5.96 2.40 -46.45
C PRO A 130 7.14 2.93 -45.63
N SER A 131 7.28 2.56 -44.35
CA SER A 131 8.62 2.31 -43.81
C SER A 131 8.64 1.56 -42.48
N LEU A 132 9.35 0.44 -42.56
CA LEU A 132 10.02 -0.44 -41.62
C LEU A 132 9.79 -0.35 -40.10
N ALA A 133 9.65 -1.55 -39.54
CA ALA A 133 9.66 -1.91 -38.14
C ALA A 133 11.04 -1.84 -37.46
N LEU A 134 10.97 -1.95 -36.13
CA LEU A 134 11.96 -2.48 -35.18
C LEU A 134 13.04 -1.50 -34.68
N VAL A 135 12.98 -1.19 -33.39
CA VAL A 135 14.20 -1.18 -32.57
C VAL A 135 13.95 -1.92 -31.25
N ALA A 136 14.50 -3.12 -31.19
CA ALA A 136 14.81 -3.80 -29.96
C ALA A 136 16.22 -3.36 -29.53
N GLY A 137 16.42 -3.17 -28.23
CA GLY A 137 17.71 -3.44 -27.60
C GLY A 137 18.59 -2.25 -27.23
N SER A 138 18.97 -2.28 -25.94
CA SER A 138 20.32 -2.09 -25.42
C SER A 138 20.84 -0.66 -25.28
N LEU A 139 20.85 -0.18 -24.02
CA LEU A 139 21.82 0.80 -23.55
C LEU A 139 22.99 0.04 -22.91
N ALA A 140 23.99 -0.25 -23.72
CA ALA A 140 25.33 -0.58 -23.27
C ALA A 140 26.33 0.38 -23.93
N ALA A 141 27.18 0.96 -23.08
CA ALA A 141 28.45 1.64 -23.34
C ALA A 141 28.41 3.06 -23.95
N LEU A 142 28.83 4.03 -23.13
CA LEU A 142 29.82 5.01 -23.56
C LEU A 142 30.94 5.04 -22.50
N LEU A 143 32.14 4.63 -22.93
CA LEU A 143 33.40 4.80 -22.21
C LEU A 143 33.89 6.25 -22.40
N ALA A 144 34.45 6.81 -21.33
CA ALA A 144 35.66 7.64 -21.33
C ALA A 144 36.27 7.61 -19.93
#